data_AF-A0A920M1S1-F1
#
_entry.id   AF-A0A920M1S1-F1
#
_cell.length_a   1.000
_cell.length_b   1.000
_cell.length_c   1.000
_cell.angle_alpha   90.00
_cell.angle_beta   90.00
_cell.angle_gamma   90.00
#
_symmetry.space_group_name_H-M   'P 1'
#
loop_
_entity.id
_entity.type
_entity.pdbx_description
1 polymer ?
#
loop_
_entity_poly.entity_id
_entity_poly.type
_entity_poly.pdbx_seq_one_letter_code
_entity_poly.pdbx_strand_id
1 'polypeptide(L)'
;MVPSVCQGIIGMEIYMGTISQEKRQIIQSVNHQHSFNSASMEREIIKSLDADCMSPIGVICRDEMIYLDAFNKEGTEIYQLREALVSTELKPALSLILEKLKNDRVHELITK
;
A
#
# COMPACT_ATOMS: atom_id res chain seq x y z
N MET A 1 10.58 0.36 -12.43
CA MET A 1 9.62 1.36 -11.92
C MET A 1 8.60 0.60 -11.12
N VAL A 2 8.49 0.92 -9.83
CA VAL A 2 7.44 0.35 -8.97
C VAL A 2 6.06 0.87 -9.42
N PRO A 3 5.04 0.01 -9.52
CA PRO A 3 3.71 0.42 -9.95
C PRO A 3 3.02 1.35 -8.94
N SER A 4 1.95 2.00 -9.38
CA SER A 4 1.05 2.70 -8.46
C SER A 4 0.47 1.73 -7.43
N VAL A 5 0.13 2.28 -6.27
CA VAL A 5 -0.44 1.54 -5.15
C VAL A 5 -1.70 0.79 -5.56
N CYS A 6 -1.78 -0.49 -5.21
CA CYS A 6 -2.87 -1.41 -5.54
C CYS A 6 -3.13 -1.56 -7.05
N GLN A 7 -2.18 -1.24 -7.93
CA GLN A 7 -2.39 -1.35 -9.37
C GLN A 7 -2.76 -2.79 -9.75
N GLY A 8 -3.84 -2.94 -10.51
CA GLY A 8 -4.37 -4.24 -10.94
C GLY A 8 -5.32 -4.92 -9.93
N ILE A 9 -5.59 -4.29 -8.78
CA ILE A 9 -6.54 -4.79 -7.77
C ILE A 9 -7.86 -4.00 -7.86
N ILE A 10 -8.98 -4.72 -7.88
CA ILE A 10 -10.32 -4.12 -7.80
C ILE A 10 -10.77 -4.09 -6.34
N GLY A 11 -10.96 -2.90 -5.78
CA GLY A 11 -11.58 -2.69 -4.48
C GLY A 11 -13.09 -2.50 -4.61
N MET A 12 -13.86 -3.08 -3.69
CA MET A 12 -15.31 -2.89 -3.61
C MET A 12 -15.65 -2.24 -2.27
N GLU A 13 -16.25 -1.05 -2.31
CA GLU A 13 -16.83 -0.41 -1.14
C GLU A 13 -18.33 -0.73 -1.07
N ILE A 14 -18.81 -1.12 0.11
CA ILE A 14 -20.17 -1.63 0.27
C ILE A 14 -20.82 -1.02 1.50
N TYR A 15 -22.06 -0.55 1.34
CA TYR A 15 -22.86 -0.08 2.46
C TYR A 15 -23.39 -1.24 3.30
N MET A 16 -22.91 -1.34 4.54
CA MET A 16 -23.22 -2.46 5.43
C MET A 16 -24.62 -2.40 6.07
N GLY A 17 -25.31 -1.25 6.02
CA GLY A 17 -26.58 -1.04 6.70
C GLY A 17 -27.77 -1.83 6.12
N THR A 18 -27.68 -2.29 4.87
CA THR A 18 -28.79 -3.00 4.17
C THR A 18 -28.35 -4.30 3.49
N ILE A 19 -27.11 -4.75 3.71
CA ILE A 19 -26.60 -5.95 3.05
C ILE A 19 -27.19 -7.22 3.68
N SER A 20 -27.83 -8.06 2.88
CA SER A 20 -28.26 -9.38 3.31
C SER A 20 -27.08 -10.32 3.53
N GLN A 21 -27.27 -11.36 4.34
CA GLN A 21 -26.23 -12.38 4.56
C GLN A 21 -25.80 -13.07 3.26
N GLU A 22 -26.75 -13.34 2.37
CA GLU A 22 -26.49 -13.91 1.04
C GLU A 22 -25.56 -13.02 0.19
N LYS A 23 -25.86 -11.71 0.10
CA LYS A 23 -25.00 -10.76 -0.62
C LYS A 23 -23.62 -10.67 -0.01
N ARG A 24 -23.52 -10.74 1.32
CA ARG A 24 -22.23 -10.77 2.03
C ARG A 24 -21.41 -12.02 1.66
N GLN A 25 -22.04 -13.18 1.57
CA GLN A 25 -21.38 -14.42 1.17
C GLN A 25 -20.87 -14.35 -0.28
N ILE A 26 -21.64 -13.77 -1.20
CA ILE A 26 -21.20 -13.55 -2.59
C ILE A 26 -19.98 -12.62 -2.65
N ILE A 27 -20.00 -11.52 -1.90
CA ILE A 27 -18.87 -10.58 -1.85
C ILE A 27 -17.63 -11.26 -1.26
N GLN A 28 -17.80 -12.06 -0.21
CA GLN A 28 -16.69 -12.79 0.40
C GLN A 28 -16.11 -13.85 -0.53
N SER A 29 -16.94 -14.51 -1.35
CA SER A 29 -16.48 -15.58 -2.25
C SER A 29 -15.63 -15.08 -3.41
N VAL A 30 -15.79 -13.81 -3.82
CA VAL A 30 -14.96 -13.19 -4.87
C VAL A 30 -13.70 -12.51 -4.32
N ASN A 31 -13.54 -12.43 -3.00
CA ASN A 31 -12.39 -11.77 -2.39
C ASN A 31 -11.15 -12.66 -2.42
N HIS A 32 -10.11 -12.23 -3.13
CA HIS A 32 -8.84 -12.94 -3.17
C HIS A 32 -7.93 -12.52 -2.01
N GLN A 33 -7.75 -13.41 -1.03
CA GLN A 33 -7.07 -13.10 0.23
C GLN A 33 -5.64 -12.56 0.04
N HIS A 34 -4.87 -13.11 -0.90
CA HIS A 34 -3.50 -12.66 -1.13
C HIS A 34 -3.46 -11.22 -1.67
N SER A 35 -4.33 -10.88 -2.63
CA SER A 35 -4.46 -9.52 -3.16
C SER A 35 -4.96 -8.56 -2.09
N PHE A 36 -5.91 -8.99 -1.24
CA PHE A 36 -6.39 -8.19 -0.13
C PHE A 36 -5.29 -7.85 0.88
N ASN A 37 -4.46 -8.83 1.25
CA ASN A 37 -3.34 -8.60 2.18
C ASN A 37 -2.30 -7.65 1.58
N SER A 38 -1.94 -7.86 0.32
CA SER A 38 -0.98 -7.01 -0.41
C SER A 38 -1.48 -5.56 -0.49
N ALA A 39 -2.73 -5.37 -0.95
CA ALA A 39 -3.37 -4.06 -1.01
C ALA A 39 -3.46 -3.40 0.38
N SER A 40 -3.74 -4.16 1.43
CA SER A 40 -3.84 -3.64 2.79
C SER A 40 -2.48 -3.11 3.28
N MET A 41 -1.39 -3.82 2.97
CA MET A 41 -0.03 -3.35 3.28
C MET A 41 0.33 -2.10 2.51
N GLU A 42 0.14 -2.10 1.18
CA GLU A 42 0.46 -0.96 0.33
C GLU A 42 -0.33 0.30 0.75
N ARG A 43 -1.62 0.15 1.06
CA ARG A 43 -2.48 1.24 1.54
C ARG A 43 -2.04 1.81 2.88
N GLU A 44 -1.61 0.96 3.82
CA GLU A 44 -1.13 1.43 5.12
C GLU A 44 0.16 2.24 4.97
N ILE A 45 1.06 1.82 4.07
CA ILE A 45 2.30 2.54 3.75
C ILE A 45 1.98 3.93 3.22
N ILE A 46 1.14 4.06 2.19
CA ILE A 46 0.83 5.39 1.63
C ILE A 46 0.06 6.28 2.59
N LYS A 47 -0.84 5.70 3.40
CA LYS A 47 -1.56 6.44 4.43
C LYS A 47 -0.61 7.00 5.48
N SER A 48 0.43 6.25 5.85
CA SER A 48 1.44 6.71 6.81
C SER A 48 2.28 7.88 6.29
N LEU A 49 2.39 8.00 4.96
CA LEU A 49 3.12 9.03 4.24
C LEU A 49 2.24 10.22 3.84
N ASP A 50 0.95 10.21 4.21
CA ASP A 50 -0.06 11.19 3.78
C ASP A 50 -0.07 11.38 2.25
N ALA A 51 0.17 10.28 1.52
CA ALA A 51 0.26 10.27 0.07
C ALA A 51 -1.09 9.93 -0.58
N ASP A 52 -1.32 10.47 -1.76
CA ASP A 52 -2.52 10.30 -2.56
C ASP A 52 -2.20 9.82 -3.99
N CYS A 53 -3.21 9.84 -4.87
CA CYS A 53 -3.05 9.41 -6.26
C CYS A 53 -2.16 10.34 -7.12
N MET A 54 -1.92 11.57 -6.67
CA MET A 54 -1.09 12.55 -7.38
C MET A 54 0.34 12.57 -6.85
N SER A 55 0.57 11.95 -5.69
CA SER A 55 1.89 11.81 -5.10
C SER A 55 2.78 10.96 -6.01
N PRO A 56 4.01 11.41 -6.34
CA PRO A 56 4.92 10.68 -7.21
C PRO A 56 5.58 9.51 -6.47
N ILE A 57 4.77 8.51 -6.11
CA ILE A 57 5.18 7.34 -5.33
C ILE A 57 4.52 6.07 -5.88
N GLY A 58 5.32 5.02 -6.01
CA GLY A 58 4.86 3.67 -6.26
C GLY A 58 5.16 2.78 -5.07
N VAL A 59 4.25 1.86 -4.75
CA VAL A 59 4.44 0.82 -3.74
C VAL A 59 3.86 -0.49 -4.26
N ILE A 60 4.60 -1.58 -4.15
CA ILE A 60 4.08 -2.94 -4.32
C ILE A 60 4.59 -3.86 -3.21
N CYS A 61 3.69 -4.62 -2.61
CA CYS A 61 4.01 -5.66 -1.64
C CYS A 61 3.79 -7.03 -2.30
N ARG A 62 4.86 -7.77 -2.52
CA ARG A 62 4.81 -9.05 -3.24
C ARG A 62 5.94 -9.97 -2.78
N ASP A 63 5.67 -11.27 -2.73
CA ASP A 63 6.67 -12.30 -2.44
C ASP A 63 7.46 -12.01 -1.15
N GLU A 64 6.73 -11.61 -0.09
CA GLU A 64 7.28 -11.21 1.21
C GLU A 64 8.26 -10.03 1.15
N MET A 65 8.17 -9.20 0.11
CA MET A 65 9.01 -8.03 -0.09
C MET A 65 8.16 -6.78 -0.30
N ILE A 66 8.70 -5.64 0.13
CA ILE A 66 8.18 -4.30 -0.17
C ILE A 66 9.12 -3.63 -1.15
N TYR A 67 8.53 -3.10 -2.21
CA TYR A 67 9.21 -2.25 -3.18
C TYR A 67 8.52 -0.89 -3.15
N LEU A 68 9.30 0.16 -2.93
CA LEU A 68 8.82 1.54 -2.97
C LEU A 68 9.79 2.38 -3.79
N ASP A 69 9.26 3.13 -4.74
CA ASP A 69 9.98 4.20 -5.44
C ASP A 69 9.21 5.50 -5.19
N ALA A 70 9.87 6.50 -4.62
CA ALA A 70 9.32 7.85 -4.43
C ALA A 70 10.21 8.85 -5.18
N PHE A 71 9.59 9.84 -5.82
CA PHE A 71 10.29 10.85 -6.60
C PHE A 71 9.96 12.24 -6.09
N ASN A 72 10.79 13.24 -6.39
CA ASN A 72 10.32 14.62 -6.35
C ASN A 72 9.42 14.91 -7.56
N LYS A 73 8.70 16.04 -7.54
CA LYS A 73 7.80 16.42 -8.65
C LYS A 73 8.50 16.59 -9.99
N GLU A 74 9.77 16.98 -9.98
CA GLU A 74 10.58 17.14 -11.19
C GLU A 74 11.11 15.80 -11.74
N GLY A 75 11.02 14.72 -10.97
CA GLY A 75 11.57 13.40 -11.33
C GLY A 75 13.10 13.35 -11.38
N THR A 76 13.78 14.30 -10.75
CA THR A 76 15.25 14.39 -10.70
C THR A 76 15.86 13.69 -9.48
N GLU A 77 15.07 13.54 -8.42
CA GLU A 77 15.46 12.86 -7.19
C GLU A 77 14.59 11.63 -6.99
N ILE A 78 15.21 10.53 -6.54
CA ILE A 78 14.54 9.28 -6.28
C ILE A 78 14.96 8.71 -4.92
N TYR A 79 13.99 8.27 -4.14
CA TYR A 79 14.16 7.42 -2.98
C TYR A 79 13.66 6.01 -3.31
N GLN A 80 14.47 5.00 -3.00
CA GLN A 80 14.15 3.61 -3.27
C GLN A 80 14.27 2.77 -2.01
N LEU A 81 13.25 1.95 -1.75
CA LEU A 81 13.23 0.98 -0.66
C LEU A 81 12.90 -0.41 -1.21
N ARG A 82 13.65 -1.41 -0.75
CA ARG A 82 13.55 -2.82 -1.12
C ARG A 82 13.81 -3.64 0.14
N GLU A 83 12.75 -4.02 0.84
CA GLU A 83 12.87 -4.63 2.18
C GLU A 83 12.04 -5.90 2.28
N ALA A 84 12.55 -6.89 2.99
CA ALA A 84 11.79 -8.09 3.32
C ALA A 84 10.79 -7.79 4.44
N LEU A 85 9.61 -8.41 4.36
CA LEU A 85 8.64 -8.42 5.44
C LEU A 85 9.16 -9.30 6.57
N VAL A 86 9.17 -8.76 7.79
CA VAL A 86 9.57 -9.50 8.99
C VAL A 86 8.48 -10.42 9.53
N SER A 87 7.26 -10.33 8.96
CA SER A 87 6.09 -11.11 9.36
C SER A 87 5.04 -11.12 8.25
N THR A 88 4.16 -12.11 8.26
CA THR A 88 2.95 -12.17 7.42
C THR A 88 1.79 -11.38 8.03
N GLU A 89 1.89 -10.95 9.29
CA GLU A 89 0.88 -10.13 9.96
C GLU A 89 1.11 -8.63 9.69
N LEU A 90 0.07 -7.92 9.22
CA LEU A 90 0.14 -6.54 8.76
C LEU A 90 0.89 -5.57 9.71
N LYS A 91 0.52 -5.56 11.00
CA LYS A 91 1.07 -4.60 11.97
C LYS A 91 2.55 -4.85 12.27
N PRO A 92 2.96 -6.07 12.68
CA PRO A 92 4.37 -6.39 12.85
C PRO A 92 5.20 -6.25 11.57
N ALA A 93 4.61 -6.60 10.42
CA ALA A 93 5.29 -6.57 9.14
C ALA A 93 5.72 -5.15 8.72
N LEU A 94 4.93 -4.14 9.09
CA LEU A 94 5.14 -2.77 8.65
C LEU A 94 5.79 -1.87 9.69
N SER A 95 5.77 -2.17 10.99
CA SER A 95 6.19 -1.22 12.04
C SER A 95 7.57 -0.59 11.79
N LEU A 96 8.60 -1.42 11.56
CA LEU A 96 9.97 -0.98 11.29
C LEU A 96 10.08 -0.18 10.00
N ILE A 97 9.32 -0.57 8.97
CA ILE A 97 9.33 0.07 7.66
C ILE A 97 8.68 1.45 7.75
N LEU A 98 7.57 1.58 8.48
CA LEU A 98 6.89 2.86 8.69
C LEU A 98 7.76 3.83 9.51
N GLU A 99 8.49 3.34 10.51
CA GLU A 99 9.46 4.17 11.24
C GLU A 99 10.61 4.64 10.34
N LYS A 100 11.16 3.74 9.52
CA LYS A 100 12.20 4.08 8.53
C LYS A 100 11.74 5.14 7.55
N LEU A 101 10.56 4.95 6.94
CA LEU A 101 10.00 5.89 5.97
C LEU A 101 9.75 7.29 6.55
N LYS A 102 9.37 7.39 7.83
CA LYS A 102 9.22 8.68 8.52
C LYS A 102 10.56 9.40 8.73
N ASN A 103 11.63 8.66 9.04
CA ASN A 103 12.95 9.22 9.28
C ASN A 103 13.67 9.61 7.99
N ASP A 104 13.41 8.90 6.90
CA ASP A 104 14.11 9.05 5.61
C ASP A 104 13.60 10.23 4.75
N ARG A 105 12.75 11.11 5.31
CA ARG A 105 12.22 12.31 4.64
C ARG A 105 11.47 12.03 3.33
N VAL A 106 10.97 10.80 3.13
CA VAL A 106 10.20 10.39 1.94
C VAL A 106 8.98 11.29 1.74
N HIS A 107 8.31 11.65 2.84
CA HIS A 107 7.19 12.58 2.81
C HIS A 107 7.59 13.96 2.28
N GLU A 108 8.77 14.49 2.65
CA GLU A 108 9.24 15.76 2.11
C GLU A 108 9.54 15.67 0.62
N LEU A 109 10.09 14.55 0.17
CA LEU A 109 10.44 14.32 -1.23
C LEU A 109 9.20 14.35 -2.12
N ILE A 110 8.14 13.65 -1.74
CA ILE A 110 6.91 13.56 -2.56
C ILE A 110 6.03 14.82 -2.49
N THR A 111 6.25 15.67 -1.48
CA THR A 111 5.45 16.89 -1.26
C THR A 111 6.11 18.13 -1.86
N LYS A 112 7.45 18.17 -1.95
CA LYS A 112 8.21 19.26 -2.57
C LYS A 112 8.17 19.13 -4.08
#